data_AF-A0A2E3XHM7-F1
#
_entry.id   AF-A0A2E3XHM7-F1
#
_cell.length_a   1.000
_cell.length_b   1.000
_cell.length_c   1.000
_cell.angle_alpha   90.00
_cell.angle_beta   90.00
_cell.angle_gamma   90.00
#
_symmetry.space_group_name_H-M   'P 1'
#
loop_
_entity.id
_entity.type
_entity.pdbx_description
1 polymer ?
#
loop_
_entity_poly.entity_id
_entity_poly.type
_entity_poly.pdbx_seq_one_letter_code
_entity_poly.pdbx_strand_id
1 'polypeptide(L)'
;MALINTNIDSGIENGHLLVSFSDAITGDNLDYLKQIRIELVQKMGQHALVAAAAVAGNFSKNDRIANALGIPVEPMMIKATKEVRTELKLDSFRSAINTFTHFSND
;
A
#
# COMPACT_ATOMS: atom_id res chain seq x y z
N MET A 1 -4.73 2.83 -5.86
CA MET A 1 -3.52 3.67 -5.98
C MET A 1 -3.28 4.29 -4.62
N ALA A 2 -2.13 4.04 -3.99
CA ALA A 2 -1.79 4.69 -2.72
C ALA A 2 -1.43 6.15 -3.00
N LEU A 3 -2.00 7.09 -2.25
CA LEU A 3 -1.60 8.50 -2.30
C LEU A 3 -0.32 8.65 -1.48
N ILE A 4 0.81 8.83 -2.17
CA ILE A 4 2.12 9.02 -1.55
C ILE A 4 2.63 10.41 -1.93
N ASN A 5 3.03 11.21 -0.93
CA ASN A 5 3.70 12.47 -1.19
C ASN A 5 5.17 12.22 -1.50
N THR A 6 5.50 12.17 -2.79
CA THR A 6 6.88 11.92 -3.28
C THR A 6 7.85 13.08 -3.04
N ASN A 7 7.36 14.23 -2.55
CA ASN A 7 8.22 15.38 -2.22
C ASN A 7 8.80 15.31 -0.80
N ILE A 8 8.40 14.33 0.00
CA ILE A 8 8.95 14.11 1.34
C ILE A 8 10.12 13.14 1.22
N ASP A 9 11.31 13.57 1.62
CA ASP A 9 12.45 12.68 1.73
C ASP A 9 12.22 11.65 2.83
N SER A 10 12.39 10.37 2.48
CA SER A 10 12.31 9.26 3.42
C SER A 10 13.51 9.18 4.38
N GLY A 11 14.63 9.85 4.07
CA GLY A 11 15.90 9.69 4.77
C GLY A 11 16.59 8.35 4.51
N ILE A 12 16.02 7.51 3.64
CA ILE A 12 16.55 6.21 3.23
C ILE A 12 17.23 6.37 1.88
N GLU A 13 18.46 5.87 1.77
CA GLU A 13 19.18 5.84 0.49
C GLU A 13 18.35 5.11 -0.58
N ASN A 14 18.17 5.75 -1.73
CA ASN A 14 17.31 5.28 -2.82
C ASN A 14 15.83 5.01 -2.42
N GLY A 15 15.35 5.55 -1.29
CA GLY A 15 13.97 5.34 -0.83
C GLY A 15 12.92 5.83 -1.82
N HIS A 16 13.17 6.95 -2.50
CA HIS A 16 12.32 7.44 -3.58
C HIS A 16 12.19 6.42 -4.73
N LEU A 17 13.25 5.70 -5.07
CA LEU A 17 13.25 4.70 -6.13
C LEU A 17 12.42 3.46 -5.75
N LEU A 18 12.45 3.07 -4.47
CA LEU A 18 11.58 2.01 -3.93
C LEU A 18 10.10 2.43 -3.94
N VAL A 19 9.82 3.70 -3.63
CA VAL A 19 8.46 4.27 -3.74
C VAL A 19 7.98 4.26 -5.20
N SER A 20 8.81 4.73 -6.14
CA SER A 20 8.50 4.68 -7.58
C SER A 20 8.29 3.26 -8.08
N PHE A 21 9.05 2.28 -7.58
CA PHE A 21 8.84 0.87 -7.92
C PHE A 21 7.51 0.33 -7.40
N SER A 22 7.14 0.67 -6.17
CA SER A 22 5.85 0.31 -5.57
C SER A 22 4.66 0.87 -6.37
N ASP A 23 4.77 2.13 -6.82
CA ASP A 23 3.77 2.74 -7.70
C ASP A 23 3.71 2.01 -9.05
N ALA A 24 4.86 1.85 -9.72
CA ALA A 24 4.95 1.23 -11.03
C ALA A 24 4.45 -0.23 -11.07
N ILE A 25 4.69 -1.03 -10.01
CA ILE A 25 4.31 -2.45 -9.97
C ILE A 25 2.82 -2.65 -9.65
N THR A 26 2.18 -1.67 -9.01
CA THR A 26 0.74 -1.72 -8.69
C THR A 26 -0.14 -1.01 -9.73
N GLY A 27 0.46 -0.25 -10.64
CA GLY A 27 -0.19 0.37 -11.79
C GLY A 27 -0.31 -0.52 -13.03
N ASP A 28 -0.75 0.08 -14.13
CA ASP A 28 -1.00 -0.56 -15.43
C ASP A 28 0.05 -0.19 -16.51
N ASN A 29 0.90 0.81 -16.24
CA ASN A 29 1.93 1.25 -17.17
C ASN A 29 3.16 0.33 -17.17
N LEU A 30 3.16 -0.65 -18.08
CA LEU A 30 4.24 -1.63 -18.22
C LEU A 30 5.58 -1.03 -18.64
N ASP A 31 5.59 0.05 -19.40
CA ASP A 31 6.84 0.67 -19.85
C ASP A 31 7.49 1.46 -18.72
N TYR A 32 6.70 2.14 -17.89
CA TYR A 32 7.18 2.74 -16.66
C TYR A 32 7.74 1.68 -15.69
N LEU A 33 7.05 0.55 -15.52
CA LEU A 33 7.56 -0.56 -14.71
C LEU A 33 8.90 -1.11 -15.23
N LYS A 34 9.06 -1.27 -16.54
CA LYS A 34 10.35 -1.69 -17.13
C LYS A 34 11.45 -0.68 -16.84
N GLN A 35 11.17 0.63 -17.01
CA GLN A 35 12.13 1.69 -16.73
C GLN A 35 12.61 1.66 -15.28
N ILE A 36 11.68 1.62 -14.31
CA ILE A 36 12.03 1.62 -12.88
C ILE A 36 12.80 0.35 -12.49
N ARG A 37 12.48 -0.81 -13.07
CA ARG A 37 13.26 -2.04 -12.85
C ARG A 37 14.71 -1.89 -13.28
N ILE A 38 14.95 -1.26 -14.44
CA ILE A 38 16.31 -1.01 -14.94
C ILE A 38 17.05 -0.07 -13.98
N GLU A 39 16.43 1.03 -13.59
CA GLU A 39 17.03 2.02 -12.69
C GLU A 39 17.36 1.43 -11.31
N LEU A 40 16.45 0.63 -10.75
CA LEU A 40 16.65 -0.04 -9.46
C LEU A 40 17.80 -1.04 -9.52
N VAL A 41 17.94 -1.80 -10.61
CA VAL A 41 19.10 -2.68 -10.81
C VAL A 41 20.40 -1.88 -10.94
N GLN A 42 20.38 -0.75 -11.65
CA GLN A 42 21.56 0.10 -11.82
C GLN A 42 22.03 0.75 -10.50
N LYS A 43 21.09 1.13 -9.63
CA LYS A 43 21.39 1.83 -8.37
C LYS A 43 21.61 0.91 -7.18
N MET A 44 20.91 -0.22 -7.14
CA MET A 44 20.82 -1.10 -5.96
C MET A 44 21.17 -2.57 -6.25
N GLY A 45 21.32 -2.94 -7.52
CA GLY A 45 21.64 -4.30 -7.94
C GLY A 45 20.42 -5.21 -8.12
N GLN A 46 20.65 -6.37 -8.75
CA GLN A 46 19.59 -7.34 -9.06
C GLN A 46 18.94 -7.93 -7.81
N HIS A 47 19.72 -8.20 -6.76
CA HIS A 47 19.18 -8.74 -5.50
C HIS A 47 18.17 -7.78 -4.85
N ALA A 48 18.42 -6.46 -4.91
CA ALA A 48 17.49 -5.46 -4.39
C ALA A 48 16.16 -5.47 -5.16
N LEU A 49 16.19 -5.63 -6.49
CA LEU A 49 14.96 -5.75 -7.30
C LEU A 49 14.12 -6.96 -6.88
N VAL A 50 14.77 -8.12 -6.73
CA VAL A 50 14.08 -9.35 -6.31
C VAL A 50 13.49 -9.19 -4.91
N ALA A 51 14.25 -8.61 -3.98
CA ALA A 51 13.78 -8.37 -2.61
C ALA A 51 12.58 -7.41 -2.58
N ALA A 52 12.65 -6.28 -3.29
CA ALA A 52 11.55 -5.33 -3.38
C ALA A 52 10.28 -5.96 -4.00
N ALA A 53 10.44 -6.75 -5.07
CA ALA A 53 9.32 -7.47 -5.69
C ALA A 53 8.71 -8.52 -4.75
N ALA A 54 9.54 -9.24 -3.99
CA ALA A 54 9.07 -10.22 -3.01
C ALA A 54 8.28 -9.55 -1.87
N VAL A 55 8.74 -8.39 -1.38
CA VAL A 55 8.00 -7.58 -0.40
C VAL A 55 6.65 -7.16 -0.96
N ALA A 56 6.60 -6.55 -2.15
CA ALA A 56 5.36 -6.13 -2.79
C ALA A 56 4.37 -7.31 -3.00
N GLY A 57 4.89 -8.47 -3.42
CA GLY A 57 4.10 -9.69 -3.57
C GLY A 57 3.53 -10.20 -2.25
N ASN A 58 4.32 -10.16 -1.16
CA ASN A 58 3.87 -10.59 0.16
C ASN A 58 2.73 -9.72 0.71
N PHE A 59 2.84 -8.40 0.59
CA PHE A 59 1.76 -7.49 1.01
C PHE A 59 0.51 -7.68 0.16
N SER A 60 0.66 -7.74 -1.17
CA SER A 60 -0.47 -8.00 -2.09
C SER A 60 -1.20 -9.31 -1.77
N LYS A 61 -0.46 -10.37 -1.39
CA LYS A 61 -1.03 -11.66 -0.98
C LYS A 61 -1.76 -11.55 0.35
N ASN A 62 -1.13 -10.95 1.37
CA ASN A 62 -1.72 -10.82 2.70
C ASN A 62 -3.02 -10.00 2.66
N ASP A 63 -3.04 -8.89 1.94
CA ASP A 63 -4.23 -8.03 1.80
C ASP A 63 -5.40 -8.80 1.16
N ARG A 64 -5.12 -9.60 0.12
CA ARG A 64 -6.14 -10.44 -0.53
C ARG A 64 -6.70 -11.50 0.42
N ILE A 65 -5.85 -12.13 1.23
CA ILE A 65 -6.29 -13.12 2.23
C ILE A 65 -7.15 -12.43 3.30
N ALA A 66 -6.70 -11.29 3.82
CA ALA A 66 -7.45 -10.53 4.83
C ALA A 66 -8.83 -10.11 4.32
N ASN A 67 -8.91 -9.60 3.09
CA ASN A 67 -10.16 -9.24 2.44
C ASN A 67 -11.07 -10.44 2.19
N ALA A 68 -10.51 -11.59 1.79
CA ALA A 68 -11.28 -12.80 1.53
C ALA A 68 -11.88 -13.43 2.80
N LEU A 69 -11.17 -13.31 3.93
CA LEU A 69 -11.60 -13.85 5.21
C LEU A 69 -12.43 -12.87 6.05
N GLY A 70 -12.48 -11.60 5.66
CA GLY A 70 -13.14 -10.56 6.44
C GLY A 70 -12.46 -10.32 7.79
N ILE A 71 -11.12 -10.32 7.83
CA ILE A 71 -10.37 -10.08 9.07
C ILE A 71 -10.79 -8.72 9.66
N PRO A 72 -11.19 -8.66 10.95
CA PRO A 72 -11.59 -7.41 11.57
C PRO A 72 -10.42 -6.44 11.65
N VAL A 73 -10.70 -5.15 11.43
CA VAL A 73 -9.74 -4.08 11.70
C VAL A 73 -9.50 -4.00 13.21
N GLU A 74 -8.32 -3.59 13.65
CA GLU A 74 -8.06 -3.38 15.07
C GLU A 74 -8.67 -2.06 15.59
N PRO A 75 -9.13 -1.98 16.85
CA PRO A 75 -9.72 -0.76 17.41
C PRO A 75 -8.82 0.48 17.29
N MET A 76 -7.51 0.31 17.50
CA MET A 76 -6.54 1.38 17.34
C MET A 76 -6.53 1.95 15.91
N MET A 77 -6.64 1.09 14.91
CA MET A 77 -6.65 1.48 13.50
C MET A 77 -7.97 2.16 13.09
N ILE A 78 -9.11 1.73 13.64
CA ILE A 78 -10.40 2.42 13.44
C ILE A 78 -10.35 3.87 13.92
N LYS A 79 -9.71 4.09 15.09
CA LYS A 79 -9.52 5.43 15.65
C LYS A 79 -8.56 6.25 14.81
N ALA A 80 -7.39 5.68 14.46
CA ALA A 80 -6.36 6.36 13.68
C ALA A 80 -6.84 6.81 12.29
N THR A 81 -7.76 6.06 11.68
CA THR A 81 -8.27 6.33 10.33
C THR A 81 -9.53 7.21 10.31
N LYS A 82 -10.08 7.62 11.46
CA LYS A 82 -11.37 8.33 11.54
C LYS A 82 -11.43 9.58 10.66
N GLU A 83 -10.39 10.41 10.71
CA GLU A 83 -10.36 11.68 9.96
C GLU A 83 -10.35 11.43 8.45
N VAL A 84 -9.43 10.56 7.97
CA VAL A 84 -9.34 10.19 6.56
C VAL A 84 -10.64 9.53 6.05
N ARG A 85 -11.24 8.62 6.84
CA ARG A 85 -12.52 7.99 6.48
C ARG A 85 -13.64 9.02 6.38
N THR A 86 -13.66 10.01 7.26
CA THR A 86 -14.66 11.09 7.26
C THR A 86 -14.49 12.00 6.04
N GLU A 87 -13.25 12.45 5.77
CA GLU A 87 -12.92 13.32 4.64
C GLU A 87 -13.29 12.67 3.29
N LEU A 88 -12.92 11.40 3.13
CA LEU A 88 -13.20 10.62 1.92
C LEU A 88 -14.63 10.03 1.89
N LYS A 89 -15.44 10.28 2.94
CA LYS A 89 -16.81 9.76 3.12
C LYS A 89 -16.90 8.23 2.99
N LEU A 90 -15.88 7.52 3.47
CA LEU A 90 -15.79 6.06 3.31
C LEU A 90 -16.91 5.31 4.05
N ASP A 91 -17.43 5.90 5.13
CA ASP A 91 -18.52 5.31 5.93
C ASP A 91 -19.87 5.32 5.20
N SER A 92 -19.99 6.05 4.08
CA SER A 92 -21.21 6.09 3.26
C SER A 92 -21.34 4.91 2.28
N PHE A 93 -20.26 4.17 2.03
CA PHE A 93 -20.31 2.99 1.17
C PHE A 93 -20.94 1.82 1.92
N ARG A 94 -21.74 1.00 1.20
CA ARG A 94 -22.36 -0.21 1.78
C ARG A 94 -21.34 -1.15 2.44
N SER A 95 -20.11 -1.21 1.92
CA SER A 95 -19.04 -2.03 2.47
C SER A 95 -18.56 -1.59 3.86
N ALA A 96 -18.88 -0.37 4.31
CA ALA A 96 -18.52 0.12 5.64
C ALA A 96 -19.09 -0.75 6.77
N ILE A 97 -20.18 -1.48 6.50
CA ILE A 97 -20.73 -2.48 7.44
C ILE A 97 -19.64 -3.47 7.87
N ASN A 98 -18.79 -3.94 6.94
CA ASN A 98 -17.73 -4.91 7.22
C ASN A 98 -16.64 -4.32 8.14
N THR A 99 -16.45 -3.00 8.12
CA THR A 99 -15.51 -2.29 9.00
C THR A 99 -16.02 -2.22 10.44
N PHE A 100 -17.34 -2.02 10.63
CA PHE A 100 -17.92 -1.77 11.96
C PHE A 100 -18.59 -2.98 12.62
N THR A 101 -18.81 -4.07 11.89
CA THR A 101 -19.58 -5.24 12.37
C THR A 101 -19.06 -5.82 13.70
N HIS A 102 -17.76 -5.67 13.99
CA HIS A 102 -17.12 -6.23 15.18
C HIS A 102 -16.87 -5.21 16.30
N PHE A 103 -17.39 -3.98 16.15
CA PHE A 103 -17.22 -2.92 17.14
C PHE A 103 -18.56 -2.63 17.81
N SER A 104 -18.61 -2.83 19.12
CA SER A 104 -19.76 -2.42 19.95
C SER A 104 -19.76 -0.90 20.13
N ASN A 105 -20.95 -0.30 20.11
CA ASN A 105 -21.17 1.11 20.43
C ASN A 105 -21.15 1.31 21.96
N ASP A 106 -19.98 1.30 22.57
CA ASP A 106 -19.78 1.81 23.94
C ASP A 106 -19.01 3.14 23.90
#